data_AF-A0A930R445-F1
#
_entry.id   AF-A0A930R445-F1
#
_cell.length_a   1.000
_cell.length_b   1.000
_cell.length_c   1.000
_cell.angle_alpha   90.00
_cell.angle_beta   90.00
_cell.angle_gamma   90.00
#
_symmetry.space_group_name_H-M   'P 1'
#
loop_
_entity.id
_entity.type
_entity.pdbx_description
1 polymer ?
#
loop_
_entity_poly.entity_id
_entity_poly.type
_entity_poly.pdbx_seq_one_letter_code
_entity_poly.pdbx_strand_id
1 'polypeptide(L)'
;MRMYDLITKKKHGGELTAEELRSMVEGYVAGEIPDYQMSAMLMAIWFSGMTAEETTALTIAMADSGDRVDLSAIAGKKVDKHSTGGVGDKTTLICAPIVAACGGRVAKMSGRGLGHTGGTVDKLEAIPGYETAISREKFFSIMNECGVSVIGQSGNLAPADKK
;
A
#
# COMPACT_ATOMS: atom_id res chain seq x y z
N MET A 1 -1.04 27.25 -2.39
CA MET A 1 -2.33 27.46 -1.67
C MET A 1 -2.12 27.01 -0.24
N ARG A 2 -2.70 27.66 0.79
CA ARG A 2 -2.46 27.24 2.19
C ARG A 2 -3.36 26.07 2.54
N MET A 3 -2.96 25.24 3.50
CA MET A 3 -3.76 24.08 3.94
C MET A 3 -5.18 24.46 4.39
N TYR A 4 -5.34 25.60 5.06
CA TYR A 4 -6.66 26.15 5.43
C TYR A 4 -7.59 26.37 4.23
N ASP A 5 -7.05 26.85 3.11
CA ASP A 5 -7.82 27.13 1.90
C ASP A 5 -8.27 25.80 1.27
N LEU A 6 -7.42 24.75 1.30
CA LEU A 6 -7.76 23.39 0.84
C LEU A 6 -8.87 22.77 1.69
N ILE A 7 -8.76 22.84 3.01
CA ILE A 7 -9.79 22.32 3.94
C ILE A 7 -11.12 23.02 3.67
N THR A 8 -11.11 24.35 3.52
CA THR A 8 -12.31 25.14 3.25
C THR A 8 -12.94 24.72 1.93
N LYS A 9 -12.13 24.58 0.87
CA LYS A 9 -12.57 24.13 -0.44
C LYS A 9 -13.24 22.76 -0.38
N LYS A 10 -12.58 21.77 0.24
CA LYS A 10 -13.12 20.41 0.36
C LYS A 10 -14.38 20.36 1.23
N LYS A 11 -14.41 21.05 2.37
CA LYS A 11 -15.58 21.13 3.27
C LYS A 11 -16.84 21.66 2.57
N HIS A 12 -16.68 22.53 1.57
CA HIS A 12 -17.77 23.07 0.78
C HIS A 12 -18.09 22.24 -0.48
N GLY A 13 -17.58 21.01 -0.58
CA GLY A 13 -17.83 20.11 -1.71
C GLY A 13 -16.98 20.40 -2.95
N GLY A 14 -15.96 21.26 -2.85
CA GLY A 14 -15.05 21.55 -3.94
C GLY A 14 -14.07 20.39 -4.19
N GLU A 15 -13.67 20.24 -5.46
CA GLU A 15 -12.68 19.26 -5.90
C GLU A 15 -11.25 19.81 -5.77
N LEU A 16 -10.36 19.01 -5.19
CA LEU A 16 -8.93 19.29 -5.10
C LEU A 16 -8.23 18.86 -6.39
N THR A 17 -7.33 19.71 -6.87
CA THR A 17 -6.47 19.39 -8.01
C THR A 17 -5.37 18.41 -7.63
N ALA A 18 -4.76 17.75 -8.61
CA ALA A 18 -3.65 16.84 -8.37
C ALA A 18 -2.45 17.54 -7.71
N GLU A 19 -2.16 18.78 -8.11
CA GLU A 19 -1.10 19.61 -7.52
C GLU A 19 -1.40 19.96 -6.06
N GLU A 20 -2.65 20.30 -5.73
CA GLU A 20 -3.07 20.58 -4.34
C GLU A 20 -2.93 19.34 -3.46
N LEU A 21 -3.37 18.17 -3.95
CA LEU A 21 -3.25 16.90 -3.23
C LEU A 21 -1.78 16.49 -3.03
N ARG A 22 -0.94 16.66 -4.07
CA ARG A 22 0.50 16.38 -3.98
C ARG A 22 1.17 17.25 -2.92
N SER A 23 0.99 18.57 -3.00
CA SER A 23 1.56 19.52 -2.03
C SER A 23 1.07 19.25 -0.61
N MET A 24 -0.19 18.85 -0.45
CA MET A 24 -0.75 18.47 0.85
C MET A 24 -0.08 17.21 1.42
N VAL A 25 0.08 16.16 0.62
CA VAL A 25 0.74 14.91 1.06
C VAL A 25 2.21 15.17 1.40
N GLU A 26 2.95 15.85 0.53
CA GLU A 26 4.36 16.18 0.74
C GLU A 26 4.57 17.02 2.02
N GLY A 27 3.76 18.08 2.20
CA GLY A 27 3.84 18.92 3.40
C GLY A 27 3.49 18.18 4.68
N TYR A 28 2.56 17.23 4.64
CA TYR A 28 2.23 16.39 5.80
C TYR A 28 3.36 15.42 6.16
N VAL A 29 3.95 14.75 5.17
CA VAL A 29 5.09 13.85 5.38
C VAL A 29 6.30 14.61 5.91
N ALA A 30 6.57 15.81 5.38
CA ALA A 30 7.66 16.69 5.82
C ALA A 30 7.46 17.28 7.23
N GLY A 31 6.26 17.15 7.82
CA GLY A 31 5.94 17.71 9.14
C GLY A 31 5.61 19.20 9.12
N GLU A 32 5.44 19.79 7.93
CA GLU A 32 5.06 21.20 7.74
C GLU A 32 3.56 21.41 7.95
N ILE A 33 2.76 20.39 7.66
CA ILE A 33 1.33 20.37 7.94
C ILE A 33 1.11 19.59 9.25
N PRO A 34 0.55 20.21 10.30
CA PRO A 34 0.33 19.53 11.56
C PRO A 34 -0.92 18.64 11.53
N ASP A 35 -0.94 17.63 12.40
CA ASP A 35 -1.98 16.59 12.46
C ASP A 35 -3.40 17.16 12.63
N TYR A 36 -3.56 18.29 13.32
CA TYR A 36 -4.86 18.93 13.51
C TYR A 36 -5.44 19.51 12.20
N GLN A 37 -4.59 19.88 11.23
CA GLN A 37 -5.06 20.29 9.90
C GLN A 37 -5.38 19.09 9.03
N MET A 38 -4.56 18.04 9.09
CA MET A 38 -4.81 16.82 8.33
C MET A 38 -6.08 16.10 8.79
N SER A 39 -6.30 15.97 10.11
CA SER A 39 -7.53 15.41 10.66
C SER A 39 -8.79 16.22 10.27
N ALA A 40 -8.70 17.55 10.21
CA ALA A 40 -9.78 18.38 9.70
C ALA A 40 -10.05 18.14 8.19
N MET A 41 -9.01 17.98 7.38
CA MET A 41 -9.15 17.60 5.97
C MET A 41 -9.79 16.21 5.82
N LEU A 42 -9.36 15.22 6.58
CA LEU A 42 -9.92 13.86 6.55
C LEU A 42 -11.41 13.87 6.90
N MET A 43 -11.82 14.66 7.89
CA MET A 43 -13.24 14.81 8.22
C MET A 43 -14.03 15.53 7.10
N ALA A 44 -13.43 16.52 6.44
CA ALA A 44 -14.04 17.15 5.27
C ALA A 44 -14.21 16.14 4.10
N ILE A 45 -13.20 15.32 3.83
CA ILE A 45 -13.26 14.23 2.84
C ILE A 45 -14.33 13.20 3.22
N TRP A 46 -14.45 12.84 4.50
CA TRP A 46 -15.48 11.91 4.97
C TRP A 46 -16.90 12.36 4.62
N PHE A 47 -17.21 13.65 4.82
CA PHE A 47 -18.55 14.18 4.55
C PHE A 47 -18.78 14.55 3.08
N SER A 48 -17.76 15.08 2.39
CA SER A 48 -17.89 15.58 1.02
C SER A 48 -17.48 14.59 -0.06
N GLY A 49 -16.81 13.50 0.31
CA GLY A 49 -16.26 12.52 -0.61
C GLY A 49 -15.11 13.04 -1.47
N MET A 50 -14.70 12.20 -2.41
CA MET A 50 -13.72 12.49 -3.46
C MET A 50 -14.22 11.91 -4.77
N THR A 51 -13.93 12.58 -5.87
CA THR A 51 -14.13 12.02 -7.21
C THR A 51 -13.14 10.89 -7.49
N ALA A 52 -13.32 10.19 -8.62
CA ALA A 52 -12.38 9.16 -9.05
C ALA A 52 -11.00 9.77 -9.36
N GLU A 53 -10.98 10.96 -9.95
CA GLU A 53 -9.79 11.72 -10.28
C GLU A 53 -9.04 12.14 -9.02
N GLU A 54 -9.75 12.66 -8.01
CA GLU A 54 -9.17 13.02 -6.72
C GLU A 54 -8.60 11.80 -5.99
N THR A 55 -9.35 10.70 -5.95
CA THR A 55 -8.92 9.45 -5.30
C THR A 55 -7.66 8.90 -5.98
N THR A 56 -7.61 8.97 -7.31
CA THR A 56 -6.45 8.56 -8.11
C THR A 56 -5.23 9.44 -7.80
N ALA A 57 -5.40 10.77 -7.81
CA ALA A 57 -4.32 11.71 -7.52
C ALA A 57 -3.78 11.56 -6.10
N LEU A 58 -4.65 11.38 -5.09
CA LEU A 58 -4.24 11.11 -3.72
C LEU A 58 -3.47 9.79 -3.60
N THR A 59 -3.95 8.73 -4.26
CA THR A 59 -3.27 7.42 -4.29
C THR A 59 -1.86 7.54 -4.88
N ILE A 60 -1.71 8.26 -5.99
CA ILE A 60 -0.41 8.49 -6.63
C ILE A 60 0.50 9.29 -5.70
N ALA A 61 0.01 10.39 -5.11
CA ALA A 61 0.80 11.22 -4.20
C ALA A 61 1.29 10.43 -2.98
N MET A 62 0.45 9.58 -2.39
CA MET A 62 0.86 8.71 -1.28
C MET A 62 1.87 7.65 -1.73
N ALA A 63 1.67 7.02 -2.90
CA ALA A 63 2.62 6.06 -3.45
C ALA A 63 4.00 6.68 -3.75
N ASP A 64 4.03 7.94 -4.19
CA ASP A 64 5.25 8.70 -4.49
C ASP A 64 5.94 9.27 -3.25
N SER A 65 5.32 9.21 -2.07
CA SER A 65 5.91 9.72 -0.82
C SER A 65 7.10 8.89 -0.31
N GLY A 66 7.38 7.73 -0.91
CA GLY A 66 8.41 6.81 -0.48
C GLY A 66 9.03 6.01 -1.61
N ASP A 67 9.55 4.84 -1.28
CA ASP A 67 10.26 3.99 -2.23
C ASP A 67 9.31 3.41 -3.30
N ARG A 68 9.78 3.30 -4.54
CA ARG A 68 9.15 2.50 -5.59
C ARG A 68 9.95 1.22 -5.83
N VAL A 69 9.32 0.08 -5.61
CA VAL A 69 9.96 -1.22 -5.85
C VAL A 69 10.03 -1.50 -7.35
N ASP A 70 11.25 -1.51 -7.90
CA ASP A 70 11.48 -1.98 -9.25
C ASP A 70 11.58 -3.52 -9.30
N LEU A 71 10.63 -4.14 -10.00
CA LEU A 71 10.53 -5.58 -10.24
C LEU A 71 10.87 -5.95 -11.70
N SER A 72 11.54 -5.05 -12.44
CA SER A 72 11.94 -5.27 -13.84
C SER A 72 12.84 -6.50 -14.03
N ALA A 73 13.69 -6.81 -13.04
CA ALA A 73 14.59 -7.95 -13.05
C ALA A 73 13.89 -9.33 -12.96
N ILE A 74 12.59 -9.37 -12.64
CA ILE A 74 11.79 -10.60 -12.64
C ILE A 74 11.13 -10.75 -14.02
N ALA A 75 11.52 -11.81 -14.74
CA ALA A 75 10.99 -12.10 -16.06
C ALA A 75 9.50 -12.52 -16.01
N GLY A 76 8.72 -12.01 -16.97
CA GLY A 76 7.28 -12.29 -17.09
C GLY A 76 6.39 -11.21 -16.47
N LYS A 77 5.09 -11.49 -16.44
CA LYS A 77 4.08 -10.58 -15.89
C LYS A 77 4.02 -10.75 -14.37
N LYS A 78 4.33 -9.68 -13.65
CA LYS A 78 4.18 -9.59 -12.20
C LYS A 78 2.71 -9.32 -11.90
N VAL A 79 2.13 -10.16 -11.05
CA VAL A 79 0.74 -10.06 -10.62
C VAL A 79 0.69 -10.11 -9.10
N ASP A 80 -0.25 -9.38 -8.52
CA ASP A 80 -0.51 -9.40 -7.09
C ASP A 80 -2.02 -9.44 -6.83
N LYS A 81 -2.38 -9.87 -5.63
CA LYS A 81 -3.76 -9.91 -5.13
C LYS A 81 -3.81 -9.19 -3.79
N HIS A 82 -4.60 -8.14 -3.69
CA HIS A 82 -4.85 -7.45 -2.42
C HIS A 82 -6.22 -7.85 -1.83
N SER A 83 -6.36 -7.84 -0.50
CA SER A 83 -7.61 -8.13 0.23
C SER A 83 -7.90 -6.96 1.16
N THR A 84 -9.15 -6.53 1.25
CA THR A 84 -9.59 -5.55 2.26
C THR A 84 -9.63 -6.15 3.67
N GLY A 85 -9.49 -7.47 3.80
CA GLY A 85 -9.47 -8.20 5.07
C GLY A 85 -10.70 -9.09 5.25
N GLY A 86 -10.57 -10.12 6.08
CA GLY A 86 -11.66 -11.07 6.34
C GLY A 86 -11.27 -12.16 7.35
N VAL A 87 -12.28 -12.75 7.99
CA VAL A 87 -12.10 -13.86 8.93
C VAL A 87 -11.87 -15.15 8.16
N GLY A 88 -10.79 -15.87 8.47
CA GLY A 88 -10.46 -17.14 7.81
C GLY A 88 -9.98 -17.00 6.36
N ASP A 89 -9.71 -15.79 5.87
CA ASP A 89 -9.23 -15.56 4.51
C ASP A 89 -7.83 -16.20 4.30
N LYS A 90 -7.80 -17.32 3.60
CA LYS A 90 -6.59 -18.08 3.24
C LYS A 90 -6.30 -18.02 1.74
N THR A 91 -6.97 -17.12 1.02
CA THR A 91 -6.91 -17.01 -0.43
C THR A 91 -5.48 -16.87 -0.94
N THR A 92 -4.65 -16.03 -0.31
CA THR A 92 -3.25 -15.86 -0.71
C THR A 92 -2.45 -17.16 -0.67
N LEU A 93 -2.65 -18.00 0.36
CA LEU A 93 -1.92 -19.25 0.53
C LEU A 93 -2.21 -20.27 -0.59
N ILE A 94 -3.38 -20.14 -1.23
CA ILE A 94 -3.86 -21.06 -2.27
C ILE A 94 -3.64 -20.47 -3.66
N CYS A 95 -4.06 -19.23 -3.89
CA CYS A 95 -4.02 -18.60 -5.21
C CYS A 95 -2.59 -18.26 -5.65
N ALA A 96 -1.71 -17.83 -4.73
CA ALA A 96 -0.34 -17.48 -5.10
C ALA A 96 0.44 -18.65 -5.74
N PRO A 97 0.47 -19.87 -5.15
CA PRO A 97 1.13 -21.01 -5.79
C PRO A 97 0.41 -21.49 -7.06
N ILE A 98 -0.93 -21.42 -7.13
CA ILE A 98 -1.68 -21.77 -8.36
C ILE A 98 -1.25 -20.86 -9.52
N VAL A 99 -1.22 -19.55 -9.30
CA VAL A 99 -0.83 -18.58 -10.33
C VAL A 99 0.62 -18.81 -10.77
N ALA A 100 1.52 -19.09 -9.82
CA ALA A 100 2.91 -19.41 -10.14
C ALA A 100 3.04 -20.71 -10.96
N ALA A 101 2.29 -21.76 -10.61
CA ALA A 101 2.26 -23.01 -11.37
C ALA A 101 1.72 -22.82 -12.80
N CYS A 102 0.86 -21.81 -13.02
CA CYS A 102 0.39 -21.41 -14.35
C CYS A 102 1.32 -20.42 -15.08
N GLY A 103 2.54 -20.16 -14.56
CA GLY A 103 3.55 -19.30 -15.18
C GLY A 103 3.46 -17.81 -14.84
N GLY A 104 2.55 -17.40 -13.94
CA GLY A 104 2.52 -16.04 -13.39
C GLY A 104 3.65 -15.79 -12.40
N ARG A 105 4.00 -14.52 -12.15
CA ARG A 105 4.99 -14.13 -11.14
C ARG A 105 4.32 -13.38 -9.99
N VAL A 106 4.27 -13.99 -8.82
CA VAL A 106 3.58 -13.44 -7.64
C VAL A 106 4.60 -12.88 -6.64
N ALA A 107 4.96 -11.61 -6.84
CA ALA A 107 5.83 -10.83 -5.95
C ALA A 107 4.98 -10.13 -4.90
N LYS A 108 4.73 -10.77 -3.75
CA LYS A 108 3.73 -10.31 -2.79
C LYS A 108 4.32 -9.87 -1.46
N MET A 109 3.98 -8.64 -1.07
CA MET A 109 4.09 -8.18 0.31
C MET A 109 2.75 -8.36 1.04
N SER A 110 2.81 -8.78 2.29
CA SER A 110 1.65 -8.97 3.15
C SER A 110 1.86 -8.32 4.51
N GLY A 111 0.78 -7.84 5.11
CA GLY A 111 0.75 -7.36 6.48
C GLY A 111 0.49 -8.48 7.50
N ARG A 112 0.69 -8.12 8.77
CA ARG A 112 0.23 -8.87 9.93
C ARG A 112 -1.25 -8.56 10.21
N GLY A 113 -1.88 -9.38 11.05
CA GLY A 113 -3.24 -9.19 11.49
C GLY A 113 -3.40 -7.96 12.38
N LEU A 114 -4.58 -7.34 12.32
CA LEU A 114 -4.99 -6.23 13.18
C LEU A 114 -6.41 -6.49 13.68
N GLY A 115 -6.57 -6.53 15.01
CA GLY A 115 -7.85 -6.88 15.62
C GLY A 115 -8.26 -8.32 15.35
N HIS A 116 -9.48 -8.54 14.87
CA HIS A 116 -10.05 -9.88 14.66
C HIS A 116 -9.73 -10.49 13.28
N THR A 117 -9.11 -9.73 12.37
CA THR A 117 -8.71 -10.22 11.04
C THR A 117 -7.26 -10.71 11.10
N GLY A 118 -7.03 -11.96 10.68
CA GLY A 118 -5.70 -12.57 10.69
C GLY A 118 -4.85 -12.21 9.47
N GLY A 119 -3.56 -11.92 9.67
CA GLY A 119 -2.62 -11.62 8.60
C GLY A 119 -2.17 -12.83 7.81
N THR A 120 -1.72 -12.62 6.57
CA THR A 120 -1.09 -13.71 5.78
C THR A 120 0.29 -14.04 6.35
N VAL A 121 1.03 -13.04 6.82
CA VAL A 121 2.35 -13.20 7.45
C VAL A 121 2.25 -14.12 8.67
N ASP A 122 1.29 -13.88 9.57
CA ASP A 122 1.14 -14.68 10.80
C ASP A 122 0.80 -16.16 10.50
N LYS A 123 0.06 -16.41 9.43
CA LYS A 123 -0.27 -17.77 8.98
C LYS A 123 0.96 -18.52 8.44
N LEU A 124 1.84 -17.81 7.72
CA LEU A 124 3.06 -18.40 7.17
C LEU A 124 4.10 -18.67 8.26
N GLU A 125 4.20 -17.82 9.27
CA GLU A 125 5.10 -18.01 10.42
C GLU A 125 4.72 -19.20 11.32
N ALA A 126 3.51 -19.74 11.17
CA ALA A 126 3.15 -21.01 11.80
C ALA A 126 3.91 -22.21 11.20
N ILE A 127 4.52 -22.06 10.02
CA ILE A 127 5.38 -23.07 9.40
C ILE A 127 6.78 -22.94 10.02
N PRO A 128 7.30 -23.98 10.71
CA PRO A 128 8.62 -23.91 11.35
C PRO A 128 9.72 -23.55 10.35
N GLY A 129 10.46 -22.48 10.65
CA GLY A 129 11.57 -22.00 9.82
C GLY A 129 11.18 -21.09 8.65
N TYR A 130 9.91 -20.70 8.50
CA TYR A 130 9.51 -19.75 7.47
C TYR A 130 10.05 -18.33 7.77
N GLU A 131 10.80 -17.76 6.84
CA GLU A 131 11.34 -16.40 6.95
C GLU A 131 10.45 -15.40 6.20
N THR A 132 9.81 -14.50 6.94
CA THR A 132 8.95 -13.44 6.36
C THR A 132 9.72 -12.15 6.06
N ALA A 133 10.92 -12.00 6.62
CA ALA A 133 11.84 -10.91 6.35
C ALA A 133 13.12 -11.45 5.74
N ILE A 134 13.32 -11.20 4.44
CA ILE A 134 14.46 -11.67 3.68
C ILE A 134 15.13 -10.51 2.95
N SER A 135 16.40 -10.67 2.58
CA SER A 135 17.11 -9.65 1.79
C SER A 135 16.50 -9.52 0.39
N ARG A 136 16.77 -8.37 -0.25
CA ARG A 136 16.35 -8.12 -1.63
C ARG A 136 16.90 -9.20 -2.57
N GLU A 137 18.16 -9.57 -2.42
CA GLU A 137 18.82 -10.59 -3.24
C GLU A 137 18.13 -11.95 -3.11
N LYS A 138 17.82 -12.37 -1.88
CA LYS A 138 17.11 -13.63 -1.61
C LYS A 138 15.70 -13.60 -2.20
N PHE A 139 15.00 -12.48 -2.10
CA PHE A 139 13.68 -12.29 -2.71
C PHE A 139 13.73 -12.47 -4.24
N PHE A 140 14.67 -11.83 -4.94
CA PHE A 140 14.80 -11.98 -6.39
C PHE A 140 15.20 -13.41 -6.79
N SER A 141 16.06 -14.07 -6.01
CA SER A 141 16.41 -15.48 -6.22
C SER A 141 15.17 -16.38 -6.18
N ILE A 142 14.36 -16.28 -5.11
CA ILE A 142 13.12 -17.05 -4.94
C ILE A 142 12.13 -16.76 -6.07
N MET A 143 11.97 -15.48 -6.44
CA MET A 143 11.04 -15.09 -7.51
C MET A 143 11.44 -15.68 -8.87
N ASN A 144 12.73 -15.78 -9.17
CA ASN A 144 13.22 -16.35 -10.41
C ASN A 144 13.10 -17.89 -10.43
N GLU A 145 13.38 -18.55 -9.30
CA GLU A 145 13.31 -20.00 -9.14
C GLU A 145 11.87 -20.52 -9.05
N CYS A 146 11.08 -19.98 -8.11
CA CYS A 146 9.76 -20.50 -7.75
C CYS A 146 8.59 -19.74 -8.40
N GLY A 147 8.82 -18.50 -8.86
CA GLY A 147 7.75 -17.65 -9.41
C GLY A 147 6.81 -17.04 -8.36
N VAL A 148 6.98 -17.33 -7.08
CA VAL A 148 6.17 -16.79 -5.98
C VAL A 148 7.03 -16.52 -4.76
N SER A 149 6.81 -15.37 -4.12
CA SER A 149 7.38 -15.03 -2.82
C SER A 149 6.34 -14.22 -2.04
N VAL A 150 6.10 -14.60 -0.78
CA VAL A 150 5.22 -13.88 0.15
C VAL A 150 6.04 -13.43 1.35
N ILE A 151 6.29 -12.13 1.44
CA ILE A 151 7.12 -11.52 2.49
C ILE A 151 6.33 -10.48 3.28
N GLY A 152 6.84 -10.10 4.44
CA GLY A 152 6.34 -8.95 5.19
C GLY A 152 6.55 -7.64 4.43
N GLN A 153 5.78 -6.62 4.80
CA GLN A 153 6.06 -5.26 4.35
C GLN A 153 7.44 -4.82 4.85
N SER A 154 8.25 -4.25 3.95
CA SER A 154 9.60 -3.76 4.24
C SER A 154 9.87 -2.47 3.47
N GLY A 155 10.94 -1.76 3.84
CA GLY A 155 11.34 -0.50 3.22
C GLY A 155 10.47 0.69 3.63
N ASN A 156 10.72 1.84 2.99
CA ASN A 156 9.97 3.06 3.22
C ASN A 156 8.87 3.23 2.16
N LEU A 157 7.99 2.24 2.03
CA LEU A 157 6.90 2.25 1.06
C LEU A 157 5.74 3.11 1.56
N ALA A 158 5.34 4.09 0.75
CA ALA A 158 4.20 4.98 1.01
C ALA A 158 4.12 5.50 2.47
N PRO A 159 5.16 6.17 3.00
CA PRO A 159 5.17 6.67 4.38
C PRO A 159 4.01 7.63 4.70
N ALA A 160 3.44 8.32 3.69
CA ALA A 160 2.23 9.11 3.86
C ALA A 160 1.02 8.29 4.35
N ASP A 161 0.86 7.05 3.87
CA ASP A 161 -0.24 6.15 4.26
C ASP A 161 -0.05 5.61 5.68
N LYS A 162 1.21 5.45 6.11
CA LYS A 162 1.55 4.97 7.45
C LYS A 162 1.31 6.02 8.55
N LYS A 163 1.38 7.31 8.21
CA LYS A 163 1.39 8.42 9.16
C LYS A 163 -0.02 8.86 9.53
#